data_AF-A0A0N8WA59-F1
#
_entry.id   AF-A0A0N8WA59-F1
#
_cell.length_a   1.000
_cell.length_b   1.000
_cell.length_c   1.000
_cell.angle_alpha   90.00
_cell.angle_beta   90.00
_cell.angle_gamma   90.00
#
_symmetry.space_group_name_H-M   'P 1'
#
loop_
_entity.id
_entity.type
_entity.pdbx_description
1 polymer ?
#
loop_
_entity_poly.entity_id
_entity_poly.type
_entity_poly.pdbx_seq_one_letter_code
_entity_poly.pdbx_strand_id
1 'polypeptide(L)'
;MQNNFINNNWDSLTALKYQLYSSEPLYTVDGWARFQFYGGSVIPRANMDGGSMFSPTSTGALNSAYTSAMAVPCYVELLVEGTAQPDLMTGEVNVTIIAEQEPGVTPYHLHIAACSHHVPYGAGNFTEFHFPLRKMYPNYNGTVINFTGNYPETLYVNIPYTFVGTWWHFDPTDVYFAVWLQSHAGTKQIHQSAHIEISAFNAVEEDPNPVTHSDVFSLGKPYPNPFSTTAFIPVFVENPAVLSVKIFDLTGREVRTLSSGTVISENSVFNWDGRDNNGTELNTGIYRVELSGDGVQDSKTIIKIR
;
A
#
# COMPACT_ATOMS: atom_id res chain seq x y z
N MET A 1 -3.03 -4.49 30.43
CA MET A 1 -2.17 -5.68 30.26
C MET A 1 -2.32 -6.14 28.83
N GLN A 2 -1.24 -6.02 28.05
CA GLN A 2 -1.15 -6.55 26.70
C GLN A 2 -1.49 -8.05 26.70
N ASN A 3 -2.19 -8.52 25.66
CA ASN A 3 -2.61 -9.91 25.59
C ASN A 3 -1.39 -10.81 25.36
N ASN A 4 -1.01 -11.63 26.34
CA ASN A 4 0.12 -12.58 26.24
C ASN A 4 0.08 -13.43 24.95
N PHE A 5 -1.11 -13.73 24.43
CA PHE A 5 -1.26 -14.43 23.16
C PHE A 5 -0.63 -13.65 21.99
N ILE A 6 -0.89 -12.34 21.90
CA ILE A 6 -0.38 -11.51 20.81
C ILE A 6 1.15 -11.44 20.89
N ASN A 7 1.69 -11.18 22.08
CA ASN A 7 3.14 -11.06 22.27
C ASN A 7 3.89 -12.35 21.91
N ASN A 8 3.31 -13.51 22.21
CA ASN A 8 3.92 -14.80 21.90
C ASN A 8 3.84 -15.19 20.41
N ASN A 9 3.02 -14.51 19.61
CA ASN A 9 2.79 -14.83 18.20
C ASN A 9 3.02 -13.61 17.29
N TRP A 10 3.66 -12.54 17.77
CA TRP A 10 3.77 -11.28 17.04
C TRP A 10 4.45 -11.46 15.67
N ASP A 11 5.49 -12.27 15.61
CA ASP A 11 6.22 -12.58 14.37
C ASP A 11 5.37 -13.27 13.30
N SER A 12 4.21 -13.83 13.68
CA SER A 12 3.29 -14.56 12.80
C SER A 12 1.85 -14.05 12.90
N LEU A 13 1.65 -12.83 13.43
CA LEU A 13 0.33 -12.25 13.64
C LEU A 13 0.33 -10.74 13.37
N THR A 14 -0.58 -10.32 12.50
CA THR A 14 -0.96 -8.91 12.38
C THR A 14 -2.20 -8.65 13.23
N ALA A 15 -2.05 -7.93 14.34
CA ALA A 15 -3.18 -7.55 15.20
C ALA A 15 -3.59 -6.09 14.96
N LEU A 16 -4.87 -5.79 15.12
CA LEU A 16 -5.38 -4.42 15.28
C LEU A 16 -6.75 -4.43 15.98
N LYS A 17 -7.17 -3.28 16.50
CA LYS A 17 -8.39 -3.13 17.28
C LYS A 17 -9.23 -1.96 16.78
N TYR A 18 -10.51 -2.22 16.51
CA TYR A 18 -11.49 -1.18 16.21
C TYR A 18 -12.17 -0.70 17.49
N GLN A 19 -12.17 0.62 17.71
CA GLN A 19 -13.02 1.26 18.70
C GLN A 19 -14.32 1.72 18.02
N LEU A 20 -15.47 1.35 18.59
CA LEU A 20 -16.74 1.32 17.84
C LEU A 20 -17.79 2.33 18.31
N TYR A 21 -17.66 2.92 19.49
CA TYR A 21 -18.59 3.95 19.93
C TYR A 21 -18.13 5.32 19.45
N SER A 22 -18.99 6.05 18.72
CA SER A 22 -18.67 7.36 18.17
C SER A 22 -18.33 8.43 19.22
N SER A 23 -18.67 8.20 20.48
CA SER A 23 -18.28 9.06 21.61
C SER A 23 -16.86 8.81 22.13
N GLU A 24 -16.20 7.74 21.69
CA GLU A 24 -14.84 7.39 22.13
C GLU A 24 -13.77 8.06 21.24
N PRO A 25 -12.67 8.55 21.82
CA PRO A 25 -11.67 9.32 21.08
C PRO A 25 -10.88 8.53 20.03
N LEU A 26 -10.90 7.19 20.12
CA LEU A 26 -10.26 6.27 19.18
C LEU A 26 -11.25 5.72 18.12
N TYR A 27 -12.50 6.21 18.11
CA TYR A 27 -13.45 5.83 17.09
C TYR A 27 -12.98 6.27 15.70
N THR A 28 -13.19 5.39 14.72
CA THR A 28 -12.96 5.70 13.32
C THR A 28 -14.15 5.21 12.49
N VAL A 29 -14.51 5.97 11.46
CA VAL A 29 -15.49 5.52 10.45
C VAL A 29 -15.01 4.24 9.77
N ASP A 30 -13.69 4.09 9.61
CA ASP A 30 -13.08 2.90 9.04
C ASP A 30 -13.32 1.67 9.92
N GLY A 31 -13.01 1.76 11.22
CA GLY A 31 -13.20 0.65 12.16
C GLY A 31 -14.65 0.21 12.26
N TRP A 32 -15.59 1.17 12.24
CA TRP A 32 -17.02 0.86 12.20
C TRP A 32 -17.42 0.12 10.91
N ALA A 33 -17.00 0.62 9.75
CA ALA A 33 -17.28 -0.03 8.47
C ALA A 33 -16.68 -1.44 8.38
N ARG A 34 -15.46 -1.66 8.90
CA ARG A 34 -14.83 -2.98 8.98
C ARG A 34 -15.58 -3.92 9.93
N PHE A 35 -16.04 -3.44 11.08
CA PHE A 35 -16.88 -4.24 11.99
C PHE A 35 -18.19 -4.70 11.31
N GLN A 36 -18.84 -3.79 10.58
CA GLN A 36 -20.04 -4.11 9.79
C GLN A 36 -19.74 -5.05 8.62
N PHE A 37 -18.59 -4.89 7.96
CA PHE A 37 -18.14 -5.78 6.89
C PHE A 37 -18.09 -7.24 7.37
N TYR A 38 -17.71 -7.52 8.61
CA TYR A 38 -17.75 -8.88 9.18
C TYR A 38 -19.11 -9.28 9.80
N GLY A 39 -20.17 -8.48 9.63
CA GLY A 39 -21.49 -8.76 10.19
C GLY A 39 -21.57 -8.61 11.72
N GLY A 40 -20.69 -7.78 12.30
CA GLY A 40 -20.66 -7.53 13.73
C GLY A 40 -21.94 -6.90 14.26
N SER A 41 -22.47 -7.45 15.35
CA SER A 41 -23.70 -6.97 16.01
C SER A 41 -23.58 -6.86 17.54
N VAL A 42 -22.55 -7.45 18.14
CA VAL A 42 -22.29 -7.45 19.58
C VAL A 42 -20.80 -7.24 19.80
N ILE A 43 -20.43 -6.62 20.91
CA ILE A 43 -19.04 -6.43 21.34
C ILE A 43 -18.85 -6.99 22.76
N PRO A 44 -17.63 -7.40 23.15
CA PRO A 44 -16.43 -7.50 22.31
C PRO A 44 -16.49 -8.74 21.40
N ARG A 45 -15.95 -8.60 20.19
CA ARG A 45 -15.79 -9.68 19.22
C ARG A 45 -14.44 -9.57 18.54
N ALA A 46 -13.86 -10.72 18.21
CA ALA A 46 -12.67 -10.83 17.40
C ALA A 46 -12.95 -11.74 16.20
N ASN A 47 -12.11 -11.60 15.19
CA ASN A 47 -12.08 -12.41 14.00
C ASN A 47 -10.61 -12.67 13.63
N MET A 48 -10.34 -13.77 12.95
CA MET A 48 -9.01 -14.07 12.43
C MET A 48 -9.15 -14.55 10.99
N ASP A 49 -8.39 -13.94 10.10
CA ASP A 49 -8.31 -14.22 8.65
C ASP A 49 -9.65 -14.37 7.93
N GLY A 50 -10.65 -13.59 8.35
CA GLY A 50 -11.99 -13.63 7.76
C GLY A 50 -12.88 -14.75 8.27
N GLY A 51 -12.45 -15.53 9.27
CA GLY A 51 -13.23 -16.64 9.83
C GLY A 51 -14.54 -16.25 10.52
N SER A 52 -15.05 -17.11 11.40
CA SER A 52 -16.21 -16.76 12.23
C SER A 52 -15.81 -15.80 13.36
N MET A 53 -16.71 -14.90 13.76
CA MET A 53 -16.49 -14.07 14.95
C MET A 53 -16.52 -14.91 16.23
N PHE A 54 -15.64 -14.61 17.18
CA PHE A 54 -15.56 -15.26 18.49
C PHE A 54 -15.36 -14.24 19.62
N SER A 55 -15.53 -14.68 20.87
CA SER A 55 -15.25 -13.84 22.03
C SER A 55 -13.73 -13.72 22.24
N PRO A 56 -13.15 -12.51 22.24
CA PRO A 56 -11.71 -12.33 22.40
C PRO A 56 -11.20 -12.70 23.80
N THR A 57 -12.10 -12.86 24.78
CA THR A 57 -11.76 -13.30 26.14
C THR A 57 -11.66 -14.83 26.28
N SER A 58 -12.02 -15.59 25.24
CA SER A 58 -11.92 -17.04 25.24
C SER A 58 -10.57 -17.49 24.69
N THR A 59 -9.65 -17.86 25.58
CA THR A 59 -8.34 -18.42 25.20
C THR A 59 -8.48 -19.64 24.29
N GLY A 60 -9.48 -20.50 24.52
CA GLY A 60 -9.75 -21.66 23.66
C GLY A 60 -10.15 -21.24 22.25
N ALA A 61 -11.10 -20.30 22.11
CA ALA A 61 -11.54 -19.83 20.80
C ALA A 61 -10.42 -19.11 20.03
N LEU A 62 -9.61 -18.31 20.73
CA LEU A 62 -8.47 -17.60 20.15
C LEU A 62 -7.41 -18.56 19.60
N ASN A 63 -7.00 -19.57 20.40
CA ASN A 63 -6.02 -20.57 19.96
C ASN A 63 -6.57 -21.43 18.82
N SER A 64 -7.86 -21.81 18.85
CA SER A 64 -8.48 -22.56 17.76
C SER A 64 -8.50 -21.75 16.46
N ALA A 65 -8.89 -20.47 16.52
CA ALA A 65 -8.89 -19.59 15.34
C ALA A 65 -7.49 -19.44 14.74
N TYR A 66 -6.47 -19.26 15.59
CA TYR A 66 -5.07 -19.17 15.18
C TYR A 66 -4.54 -20.44 14.55
N THR A 67 -4.77 -21.58 15.19
CA THR A 67 -4.35 -22.88 14.64
C THR A 67 -5.02 -23.14 13.29
N SER A 68 -6.30 -22.78 13.16
CA SER A 68 -7.02 -22.89 11.89
C SER A 68 -6.44 -21.98 10.81
N ALA A 69 -6.10 -20.73 11.14
CA ALA A 69 -5.47 -19.78 10.21
C ALA A 69 -4.11 -20.29 9.73
N MET A 70 -3.24 -20.71 10.65
CA MET A 70 -1.90 -21.23 10.34
C MET A 70 -1.91 -22.54 9.52
N ALA A 71 -3.04 -23.26 9.49
CA ALA A 71 -3.19 -24.48 8.70
C ALA A 71 -3.62 -24.22 7.24
N VAL A 72 -4.00 -22.97 6.91
CA VAL A 72 -4.39 -22.60 5.55
C VAL A 72 -3.14 -22.39 4.69
N PRO A 73 -3.03 -23.06 3.52
CA PRO A 73 -1.94 -22.79 2.58
C PRO A 73 -1.94 -21.33 2.14
N CYS A 74 -0.77 -20.72 2.18
CA CYS A 74 -0.56 -19.35 1.69
C CYS A 74 0.15 -19.40 0.33
N TYR A 75 -0.38 -18.68 -0.64
CA TYR A 75 0.17 -18.56 -1.99
C TYR A 75 0.61 -17.12 -2.31
N VAL A 76 0.60 -16.25 -1.30
CA VAL A 76 0.87 -14.82 -1.47
C VAL A 76 1.95 -14.39 -0.48
N GLU A 77 2.97 -13.73 -0.99
CA GLU A 77 3.93 -12.99 -0.18
C GLU A 77 3.64 -11.49 -0.29
N LEU A 78 3.70 -10.80 0.86
CA LEU A 78 3.60 -9.34 0.94
C LEU A 78 4.92 -8.80 1.44
N LEU A 79 5.62 -8.06 0.59
CA LEU A 79 6.80 -7.30 0.99
C LEU A 79 6.36 -5.85 1.19
N VAL A 80 6.50 -5.34 2.40
CA VAL A 80 6.06 -4.00 2.76
C VAL A 80 7.29 -3.14 3.08
N GLU A 81 7.36 -2.00 2.41
CA GLU A 81 8.36 -0.95 2.63
C GLU A 81 7.64 0.39 2.76
N GLY A 82 8.35 1.45 3.12
CA GLY A 82 7.74 2.76 3.15
C GLY A 82 8.71 3.91 3.25
N THR A 83 8.17 5.10 3.02
CA THR A 83 8.83 6.38 3.20
C THR A 83 8.08 7.21 4.23
N ALA A 84 8.80 8.06 4.94
CA ALA A 84 8.22 9.01 5.88
C ALA A 84 8.82 10.40 5.65
N GLN A 85 7.97 11.41 5.75
CA GLN A 85 8.32 12.83 5.88
C GLN A 85 7.88 13.26 7.28
N PRO A 86 8.71 13.08 8.32
CA PRO A 86 8.28 13.25 9.71
C PRO A 86 7.71 14.64 10.01
N ASP A 87 8.31 15.70 9.43
CA ASP A 87 7.88 17.09 9.63
C ASP A 87 6.50 17.38 9.05
N LEU A 88 6.14 16.67 7.97
CA LEU A 88 4.85 16.81 7.30
C LEU A 88 3.82 15.79 7.79
N MET A 89 4.25 14.79 8.59
CA MET A 89 3.45 13.64 9.02
C MET A 89 2.82 12.89 7.85
N THR A 90 3.55 12.81 6.74
CA THR A 90 3.14 12.17 5.48
C THR A 90 4.16 11.10 5.08
N GLY A 91 3.80 10.33 4.06
CA GLY A 91 4.71 9.39 3.43
C GLY A 91 3.94 8.41 2.56
N GLU A 92 4.60 7.30 2.21
CA GLU A 92 4.00 6.26 1.39
C GLU A 92 4.26 4.87 1.96
N VAL A 93 3.26 4.00 1.88
CA VAL A 93 3.40 2.57 2.10
C VAL A 93 3.49 1.88 0.74
N ASN A 94 4.61 1.20 0.51
CA ASN A 94 4.91 0.46 -0.70
C ASN A 94 4.70 -1.03 -0.43
N VAL A 95 3.83 -1.67 -1.19
CA VAL A 95 3.53 -3.09 -1.07
C VAL A 95 3.84 -3.80 -2.38
N THR A 96 4.74 -4.77 -2.33
CA THR A 96 4.94 -5.74 -3.41
C THR A 96 4.15 -7.00 -3.06
N ILE A 97 3.23 -7.39 -3.93
CA ILE A 97 2.40 -8.58 -3.79
C ILE A 97 2.92 -9.61 -4.78
N ILE A 98 3.40 -10.75 -4.28
CA ILE A 98 3.85 -11.86 -5.11
C ILE A 98 2.86 -13.01 -4.90
N ALA A 99 2.08 -13.34 -5.93
CA ALA A 99 1.16 -14.47 -5.90
C ALA A 99 1.73 -15.62 -6.74
N GLU A 100 1.88 -16.80 -6.15
CA GLU A 100 2.35 -18.02 -6.83
C GLU A 100 1.22 -18.74 -7.59
N GLN A 101 -0.02 -18.44 -7.24
CA GLN A 101 -1.25 -18.88 -7.90
C GLN A 101 -2.43 -18.01 -7.44
N GLU A 102 -3.61 -18.25 -8.04
CA GLU A 102 -4.86 -17.59 -7.65
C GLU A 102 -5.14 -17.76 -6.14
N PRO A 103 -5.17 -16.68 -5.34
CA PRO A 103 -5.23 -16.81 -3.88
C PRO A 103 -6.55 -17.36 -3.35
N GLY A 104 -7.67 -17.04 -4.00
CA GLY A 104 -9.00 -17.44 -3.55
C GLY A 104 -10.14 -16.88 -4.39
N VAL A 105 -11.09 -16.18 -3.74
CA VAL A 105 -12.32 -15.69 -4.37
C VAL A 105 -12.25 -14.18 -4.57
N THR A 106 -12.43 -13.72 -5.80
CA THR A 106 -12.48 -12.29 -6.15
C THR A 106 -13.79 -11.62 -5.66
N PRO A 107 -13.82 -10.28 -5.48
CA PRO A 107 -12.71 -9.35 -5.67
C PRO A 107 -11.72 -9.36 -4.51
N TYR A 108 -10.43 -9.15 -4.81
CA TYR A 108 -9.40 -8.95 -3.79
C TYR A 108 -9.21 -7.48 -3.49
N HIS A 109 -8.95 -7.18 -2.24
CA HIS A 109 -8.60 -5.84 -1.80
C HIS A 109 -7.38 -5.90 -0.89
N LEU A 110 -6.41 -5.04 -1.17
CA LEU A 110 -5.31 -4.75 -0.28
C LEU A 110 -5.75 -3.65 0.69
N HIS A 111 -5.60 -3.90 1.98
CA HIS A 111 -5.89 -2.92 3.03
C HIS A 111 -4.61 -2.51 3.72
N ILE A 112 -4.55 -1.23 4.10
CA ILE A 112 -3.46 -0.65 4.87
C ILE A 112 -4.08 0.15 6.01
N ALA A 113 -3.69 -0.17 7.25
CA ALA A 113 -4.22 0.44 8.45
C ALA A 113 -3.08 0.95 9.34
N ALA A 114 -3.05 2.26 9.59
CA ALA A 114 -2.18 2.84 10.61
C ALA A 114 -2.77 2.57 11.99
N CYS A 115 -1.96 1.99 12.88
CA CYS A 115 -2.33 1.62 14.23
C CYS A 115 -1.26 2.12 15.21
N SER A 116 -1.66 2.50 16.42
CA SER A 116 -0.68 2.71 17.50
C SER A 116 -0.42 1.40 18.24
N HIS A 117 0.78 1.16 18.79
CA HIS A 117 0.95 0.01 19.68
C HIS A 117 0.22 0.26 21.00
N HIS A 118 0.39 1.45 21.55
CA HIS A 118 -0.10 1.80 22.87
C HIS A 118 -0.72 3.18 22.89
N VAL A 119 -1.86 3.29 23.55
CA VAL A 119 -2.48 4.59 23.84
C VAL A 119 -2.85 4.61 25.31
N PRO A 120 -2.20 5.46 26.14
CA PRO A 120 -2.60 5.62 27.53
C PRO A 120 -3.98 6.29 27.58
N TYR A 121 -4.89 5.77 28.41
CA TYR A 121 -6.25 6.30 28.53
C TYR A 121 -6.55 6.95 29.88
N GLY A 122 -6.39 6.19 30.97
CA GLY A 122 -6.49 6.72 32.33
C GLY A 122 -7.88 7.14 32.83
N ALA A 123 -8.98 6.77 32.15
CA ALA A 123 -10.35 7.13 32.57
C ALA A 123 -11.34 5.93 32.50
N GLY A 124 -12.29 5.88 33.44
CA GLY A 124 -13.28 4.79 33.52
C GLY A 124 -12.65 3.42 33.86
N ASN A 125 -13.14 2.34 33.24
CA ASN A 125 -12.64 0.98 33.44
C ASN A 125 -11.42 0.63 32.58
N PHE A 126 -10.92 1.56 31.76
CA PHE A 126 -9.81 1.31 30.84
C PHE A 126 -8.60 2.14 31.24
N THR A 127 -7.46 1.48 31.40
CA THR A 127 -6.18 2.15 31.71
C THR A 127 -5.41 2.48 30.43
N GLU A 128 -5.53 1.65 29.40
CA GLU A 128 -4.76 1.73 28.15
C GLU A 128 -5.47 0.99 27.01
N PHE A 129 -5.14 1.35 25.78
CA PHE A 129 -5.51 0.64 24.56
C PHE A 129 -4.25 0.10 23.89
N HIS A 130 -4.34 -1.15 23.41
CA HIS A 130 -3.30 -1.77 22.62
C HIS A 130 -3.78 -1.97 21.19
N PHE A 131 -2.92 -1.68 20.23
CA PHE A 131 -3.18 -1.84 18.80
C PHE A 131 -4.42 -1.10 18.25
N PRO A 132 -4.84 0.08 18.77
CA PRO A 132 -6.02 0.74 18.22
C PRO A 132 -5.77 1.24 16.79
N LEU A 133 -6.76 0.99 15.92
CA LEU A 133 -6.82 1.59 14.60
C LEU A 133 -6.87 3.12 14.73
N ARG A 134 -6.00 3.81 13.99
CA ARG A 134 -6.03 5.27 13.82
C ARG A 134 -6.72 5.67 12.53
N LYS A 135 -6.37 5.03 11.42
CA LYS A 135 -6.93 5.32 10.08
C LYS A 135 -6.60 4.21 9.09
N MET A 136 -7.48 3.99 8.12
CA MET A 136 -7.17 3.15 6.95
C MET A 136 -6.87 4.01 5.72
N TYR A 137 -5.98 3.52 4.86
CA TYR A 137 -5.58 4.18 3.62
C TYR A 137 -5.81 3.22 2.43
N PRO A 138 -6.44 3.71 1.34
CA PRO A 138 -7.07 5.03 1.20
C PRO A 138 -8.33 5.20 2.09
N ASN A 139 -8.99 4.09 2.44
CA ASN A 139 -10.16 4.02 3.33
C ASN A 139 -10.47 2.54 3.64
N TYR A 140 -11.53 2.27 4.40
CA TYR A 140 -11.98 0.93 4.78
C TYR A 140 -12.31 -0.06 3.64
N ASN A 141 -12.52 0.41 2.40
CA ASN A 141 -12.71 -0.48 1.26
C ASN A 141 -11.38 -1.06 0.77
N GLY A 142 -10.25 -0.42 1.06
CA GLY A 142 -8.93 -0.79 0.54
C GLY A 142 -8.82 -0.56 -0.98
N THR A 143 -7.71 -1.03 -1.54
CA THR A 143 -7.38 -0.94 -2.97
C THR A 143 -7.71 -2.25 -3.66
N VAL A 144 -8.52 -2.22 -4.73
CA VAL A 144 -8.85 -3.43 -5.50
C VAL A 144 -7.59 -3.99 -6.18
N ILE A 145 -7.38 -5.29 -6.05
CA ILE A 145 -6.27 -6.03 -6.66
C ILE A 145 -6.82 -7.00 -7.70
N ASN A 146 -6.29 -6.92 -8.92
CA ASN A 146 -6.65 -7.80 -10.02
C ASN A 146 -5.39 -8.51 -10.52
N PHE A 147 -5.33 -9.82 -10.31
CA PHE A 147 -4.36 -10.69 -10.96
C PHE A 147 -4.89 -10.98 -12.37
N THR A 148 -4.13 -10.59 -13.39
CA THR A 148 -4.54 -10.73 -14.80
C THR A 148 -3.47 -11.41 -15.65
N GLY A 149 -2.29 -11.61 -15.09
CA GLY A 149 -1.14 -12.23 -15.72
C GLY A 149 -1.07 -13.75 -15.50
N ASN A 150 0.10 -14.29 -15.82
CA ASN A 150 0.44 -15.67 -15.49
C ASN A 150 1.13 -15.71 -14.13
N TYR A 151 0.87 -16.77 -13.37
CA TYR A 151 1.52 -17.00 -12.10
C TYR A 151 2.94 -17.60 -12.28
N PRO A 152 3.93 -17.22 -11.45
CA PRO A 152 3.82 -16.22 -10.39
C PRO A 152 3.64 -14.80 -10.95
N GLU A 153 2.68 -14.05 -10.38
CA GLU A 153 2.38 -12.67 -10.76
C GLU A 153 2.81 -11.72 -9.63
N THR A 154 3.53 -10.67 -9.99
CA THR A 154 3.97 -9.64 -9.05
C THR A 154 3.27 -8.32 -9.34
N LEU A 155 2.62 -7.76 -8.33
CA LEU A 155 1.95 -6.46 -8.39
C LEU A 155 2.58 -5.50 -7.40
N TYR A 156 2.56 -4.21 -7.74
CA TYR A 156 3.10 -3.14 -6.90
C TYR A 156 1.99 -2.15 -6.57
N VAL A 157 1.84 -1.84 -5.29
CA VAL A 157 0.86 -0.88 -4.81
C VAL A 157 1.55 0.14 -3.92
N ASN A 158 1.41 1.42 -4.25
CA ASN A 158 1.91 2.53 -3.46
C ASN A 158 0.70 3.30 -2.92
N ILE A 159 0.63 3.49 -1.61
CA ILE A 159 -0.47 4.19 -0.96
C ILE A 159 0.09 5.33 -0.11
N PRO A 160 -0.20 6.60 -0.45
CA PRO A 160 0.18 7.71 0.38
C PRO A 160 -0.61 7.71 1.68
N TYR A 161 0.03 8.16 2.75
CA TYR A 161 -0.61 8.40 4.03
C TYR A 161 -0.34 9.83 4.52
N THR A 162 -1.25 10.29 5.36
CA THR A 162 -1.13 11.55 6.08
C THR A 162 -1.74 11.35 7.45
N PHE A 163 -0.95 11.54 8.50
CA PHE A 163 -1.46 11.55 9.86
C PHE A 163 -2.03 12.92 10.22
N VAL A 164 -2.88 12.90 11.24
CA VAL A 164 -3.45 14.13 11.79
C VAL A 164 -2.89 14.30 13.20
N GLY A 165 -1.99 15.27 13.37
CA GLY A 165 -1.31 15.52 14.66
C GLY A 165 -2.25 15.86 15.83
N THR A 166 -3.51 16.23 15.55
CA THR A 166 -4.53 16.50 16.57
C THR A 166 -5.28 15.24 17.04
N TRP A 167 -4.93 14.05 16.53
CA TRP A 167 -5.48 12.80 17.04
C TRP A 167 -5.19 12.66 18.54
N TRP A 168 -6.22 12.23 19.27
CA TRP A 168 -6.16 12.14 20.72
C TRP A 168 -5.09 11.14 21.16
N HIS A 169 -4.15 11.61 22.00
CA HIS A 169 -2.99 10.83 22.46
C HIS A 169 -2.24 10.17 21.31
N PHE A 170 -2.02 10.91 20.23
CA PHE A 170 -1.26 10.42 19.08
C PHE A 170 0.23 10.66 19.28
N ASP A 171 0.99 9.59 19.10
CA ASP A 171 2.43 9.60 19.02
C ASP A 171 2.81 9.07 17.62
N PRO A 172 3.34 9.90 16.72
CA PRO A 172 3.71 9.47 15.37
C PRO A 172 4.91 8.52 15.36
N THR A 173 5.65 8.40 16.47
CA THR A 173 6.78 7.48 16.59
C THR A 173 6.34 6.08 17.05
N ASP A 174 5.13 5.96 17.63
CA ASP A 174 4.51 4.69 18.03
C ASP A 174 3.38 4.32 17.06
N VAL A 175 3.75 4.13 15.79
CA VAL A 175 2.83 3.72 14.72
C VAL A 175 3.41 2.54 13.96
N TYR A 176 2.56 1.55 13.69
CA TYR A 176 2.82 0.54 12.67
C TYR A 176 1.69 0.51 11.65
N PHE A 177 2.02 0.01 10.46
CA PHE A 177 1.04 -0.26 9.42
C PHE A 177 0.72 -1.75 9.39
N ALA A 178 -0.54 -2.11 9.62
CA ALA A 178 -1.07 -3.42 9.32
C ALA A 178 -1.51 -3.47 7.86
N VAL A 179 -1.00 -4.43 7.09
CA VAL A 179 -1.26 -4.61 5.66
C VAL A 179 -1.80 -6.00 5.42
N TRP A 180 -2.88 -6.15 4.65
CA TRP A 180 -3.41 -7.48 4.33
C TRP A 180 -4.13 -7.54 2.99
N LEU A 181 -4.00 -8.68 2.30
CA LEU A 181 -4.73 -8.99 1.07
C LEU A 181 -5.96 -9.84 1.41
N GLN A 182 -7.14 -9.40 0.99
CA GLN A 182 -8.40 -10.01 1.40
C GLN A 182 -9.37 -10.24 0.25
N SER A 183 -10.03 -11.40 0.22
CA SER A 183 -11.27 -11.59 -0.54
C SER A 183 -12.42 -10.78 0.07
N HIS A 184 -13.11 -9.95 -0.71
CA HIS A 184 -14.32 -9.24 -0.24
C HIS A 184 -15.62 -10.04 -0.41
N ALA A 185 -15.56 -11.14 -1.17
CA ALA A 185 -16.64 -12.09 -1.32
C ALA A 185 -16.45 -13.37 -0.49
N GLY A 186 -17.47 -14.24 -0.49
CA GLY A 186 -17.40 -15.55 0.14
C GLY A 186 -17.16 -15.49 1.64
N THR A 187 -16.14 -16.24 2.11
CA THR A 187 -15.72 -16.30 3.52
C THR A 187 -14.96 -15.07 3.97
N LYS A 188 -14.72 -14.07 3.12
CA LYS A 188 -13.97 -12.85 3.46
C LYS A 188 -12.53 -13.12 3.90
N GLN A 189 -11.96 -14.21 3.39
CA GLN A 189 -10.65 -14.72 3.79
C GLN A 189 -9.55 -13.68 3.59
N ILE A 190 -8.65 -13.59 4.57
CA ILE A 190 -7.36 -12.91 4.43
C ILE A 190 -6.35 -13.95 3.93
N HIS A 191 -5.66 -13.66 2.84
CA HIS A 191 -4.74 -14.59 2.17
C HIS A 191 -3.30 -14.43 2.64
N GLN A 192 -2.95 -13.23 3.06
CA GLN A 192 -1.68 -12.90 3.68
C GLN A 192 -1.84 -11.58 4.46
N SER A 193 -1.07 -11.43 5.53
CA SER A 193 -0.91 -10.16 6.24
C SER A 193 0.56 -9.89 6.55
N ALA A 194 0.90 -8.63 6.71
CA ALA A 194 2.18 -8.17 7.19
C ALA A 194 1.97 -6.94 8.08
N HIS A 195 2.94 -6.66 8.94
CA HIS A 195 3.03 -5.37 9.59
C HIS A 195 4.42 -4.75 9.37
N ILE A 196 4.50 -3.43 9.49
CA ILE A 196 5.78 -2.72 9.46
C ILE A 196 5.73 -1.51 10.39
N GLU A 197 6.81 -1.35 11.15
CA GLU A 197 7.02 -0.19 12.02
C GLU A 197 7.30 1.06 11.20
N ILE A 198 6.74 2.20 11.59
CA ILE A 198 7.08 3.47 10.93
C ILE A 198 8.56 3.81 11.08
N SER A 199 9.22 3.36 12.15
CA SER A 199 10.66 3.53 12.34
C SER A 199 11.51 2.75 11.32
N ALA A 200 10.92 1.79 10.60
CA ALA A 200 11.57 1.08 9.51
C ALA A 200 11.45 1.81 8.16
N PHE A 201 10.68 2.90 8.08
CA PHE A 201 10.53 3.67 6.84
C PHE A 201 11.75 4.54 6.58
N ASN A 202 12.07 4.71 5.30
CA ASN A 202 13.13 5.61 4.89
C ASN A 202 12.65 7.07 5.04
N ALA A 203 13.41 7.89 5.75
CA ALA A 203 13.15 9.32 5.82
C ALA A 203 13.43 9.96 4.44
N VAL A 204 12.46 10.73 3.95
CA VAL A 204 12.63 11.54 2.74
C VAL A 204 12.65 13.00 3.19
N GLU A 205 13.81 13.64 3.09
CA GLU A 205 13.92 15.09 3.26
C GLU A 205 13.34 15.78 2.02
N GLU A 206 12.43 16.74 2.18
CA GLU A 206 12.03 17.60 1.06
C GLU A 206 13.11 18.66 0.78
N ASP A 207 13.39 18.87 -0.50
CA ASP A 207 14.07 20.07 -1.00
C ASP A 207 13.22 21.29 -0.59
N PRO A 208 13.78 22.32 0.08
CA PRO A 208 13.05 23.45 0.68
C PRO A 208 12.28 24.36 -0.30
N ASN A 209 12.17 24.00 -1.57
CA ASN A 209 11.35 24.69 -2.57
C ASN A 209 10.13 23.83 -2.96
N PRO A 210 8.99 23.94 -2.25
CA PRO A 210 7.80 23.19 -2.59
C PRO A 210 7.18 23.80 -3.86
N VAL A 211 7.28 23.10 -5.00
CA VAL A 211 6.47 23.45 -6.16
C VAL A 211 5.05 22.95 -5.87
N THR A 212 4.21 23.85 -5.35
CA THR A 212 2.77 23.65 -5.28
C THR A 212 2.23 23.41 -6.69
N HIS A 213 1.73 22.21 -6.99
CA HIS A 213 0.47 22.02 -7.71
C HIS A 213 -0.10 20.63 -7.42
N SER A 214 -1.35 20.65 -6.96
CA SER A 214 -2.28 19.54 -6.88
C SER A 214 -2.66 19.13 -8.31
N ASP A 215 -1.99 18.10 -8.83
CA ASP A 215 -2.47 17.12 -9.80
C ASP A 215 -1.38 16.04 -9.86
N VAL A 216 -1.65 14.81 -9.38
CA VAL A 216 -0.62 13.76 -9.34
C VAL A 216 -0.40 13.22 -10.74
N PHE A 217 0.59 13.78 -11.46
CA PHE A 217 1.13 13.20 -12.70
C PHE A 217 2.52 12.62 -12.40
N SER A 218 2.73 11.33 -12.59
CA SER A 218 4.04 10.69 -12.33
C SER A 218 4.37 9.56 -13.28
N LEU A 219 5.66 9.28 -13.44
CA LEU A 219 6.18 8.09 -14.08
C LEU A 219 6.27 6.96 -13.06
N GLY A 220 5.75 5.79 -13.41
CA GLY A 220 6.11 4.54 -12.74
C GLY A 220 7.54 4.12 -13.06
N LYS A 221 8.11 3.24 -12.24
CA LYS A 221 9.41 2.62 -12.53
C LYS A 221 9.30 1.85 -13.84
N PRO A 222 10.14 2.13 -14.86
CA PRO A 222 10.12 1.34 -16.09
C PRO A 222 10.48 -0.12 -15.79
N TYR A 223 9.83 -1.06 -16.46
CA TYR A 223 10.10 -2.49 -16.27
C TYR A 223 10.07 -3.27 -17.60
N PRO A 224 10.90 -4.32 -17.75
CA PRO A 224 12.06 -4.60 -16.91
C PRO A 224 13.08 -3.46 -16.97
N ASN A 225 13.88 -3.29 -15.92
CA ASN A 225 14.98 -2.32 -15.90
C ASN A 225 16.12 -2.91 -15.08
N PRO A 226 17.23 -3.35 -15.71
CA PRO A 226 17.55 -3.21 -17.14
C PRO A 226 16.65 -4.02 -18.10
N PHE A 227 16.51 -3.58 -19.36
CA PHE A 227 15.77 -4.30 -20.41
C PHE A 227 16.64 -4.61 -21.63
N SER A 228 16.34 -5.72 -22.33
CA SER A 228 17.02 -6.11 -23.58
C SER A 228 16.19 -5.85 -24.84
N THR A 229 14.90 -6.20 -24.82
CA THR A 229 14.02 -6.10 -26.00
C THR A 229 13.07 -4.91 -25.92
N THR A 230 12.23 -4.89 -24.89
CA THR A 230 11.20 -3.86 -24.69
C THR A 230 11.09 -3.54 -23.21
N ALA A 231 10.91 -2.26 -22.90
CA ALA A 231 10.50 -1.81 -21.58
C ALA A 231 9.10 -1.18 -21.62
N PHE A 232 8.40 -1.33 -20.51
CA PHE A 232 7.10 -0.76 -20.19
C PHE A 232 7.32 0.42 -19.25
N ILE A 233 6.68 1.55 -19.55
CA ILE A 233 6.82 2.81 -18.84
C ILE A 233 5.43 3.24 -18.39
N PRO A 234 5.05 2.95 -17.13
CA PRO A 234 3.77 3.37 -16.60
C PRO A 234 3.74 4.89 -16.41
N VAL A 235 2.58 5.48 -16.67
CA VAL A 235 2.28 6.88 -16.38
C VAL A 235 0.99 6.91 -15.56
N PHE A 236 1.07 7.52 -14.39
CA PHE A 236 -0.06 7.71 -13.48
C PHE A 236 -0.54 9.15 -13.58
N VAL A 237 -1.83 9.30 -13.84
CA VAL A 237 -2.52 10.58 -13.87
C VAL A 237 -3.83 10.42 -13.09
N GLU A 238 -4.17 11.38 -12.23
CA GLU A 238 -5.43 11.37 -11.48
C GLU A 238 -6.63 11.70 -12.37
N ASN A 239 -6.46 12.63 -13.31
CA ASN A 239 -7.44 12.97 -14.33
C ASN A 239 -6.76 12.97 -15.71
N PRO A 240 -7.50 12.69 -16.81
CA PRO A 240 -6.94 12.77 -18.15
C PRO A 240 -6.32 14.14 -18.44
N ALA A 241 -5.04 14.17 -18.80
CA ALA A 241 -4.24 15.39 -18.91
C ALA A 241 -3.39 15.41 -20.19
N VAL A 242 -3.02 16.59 -20.67
CA VAL A 242 -2.27 16.75 -21.93
C VAL A 242 -0.78 16.71 -21.62
N LEU A 243 -0.20 15.53 -21.79
CA LEU A 243 1.18 15.24 -21.38
C LEU A 243 2.02 14.75 -22.57
N SER A 244 3.33 14.79 -22.39
CA SER A 244 4.33 14.25 -23.31
C SER A 244 5.22 13.26 -22.57
N VAL A 245 5.55 12.14 -23.23
CA VAL A 245 6.50 11.15 -22.72
C VAL A 245 7.63 11.00 -23.73
N LYS A 246 8.84 11.31 -23.29
CA LYS A 246 10.04 11.37 -24.12
C LYS A 246 11.20 10.64 -23.48
N ILE A 247 12.18 10.24 -24.29
CA ILE A 247 13.39 9.55 -23.84
C ILE A 247 14.60 10.32 -24.33
N PHE A 248 15.55 10.50 -23.42
CA PHE A 248 16.79 11.22 -23.62
C PHE A 248 17.99 10.32 -23.35
N ASP A 249 19.09 10.54 -24.07
CA ASP A 249 20.38 9.97 -23.70
C ASP A 249 21.05 10.75 -22.55
N LEU A 250 22.18 10.25 -22.04
CA LEU A 250 22.93 10.87 -20.94
C LEU A 250 23.42 12.31 -21.23
N THR A 251 23.46 12.72 -22.50
CA THR A 251 23.85 14.09 -22.88
C THR A 251 22.66 15.06 -22.89
N GLY A 252 21.45 14.55 -22.60
CA GLY A 252 20.21 15.33 -22.64
C GLY A 252 19.64 15.47 -24.06
N ARG A 253 20.13 14.69 -25.04
CA ARG A 253 19.57 14.68 -26.40
C ARG A 253 18.34 13.79 -26.45
N GLU A 254 17.23 14.31 -26.96
CA GLU A 254 16.01 13.53 -27.20
C GLU A 254 16.31 12.45 -28.25
N VAL A 255 16.10 11.19 -27.87
CA VAL A 255 16.31 10.03 -28.75
C VAL A 255 14.99 9.42 -29.19
N ARG A 256 13.93 9.50 -28.38
CA ARG A 256 12.62 8.94 -28.71
C ARG A 256 11.50 9.79 -28.12
N THR A 257 10.44 10.02 -28.89
CA THR A 257 9.14 10.53 -28.40
C THR A 257 8.14 9.37 -28.39
N LEU A 258 7.58 9.05 -27.22
CA LEU A 258 6.54 8.02 -27.06
C LEU A 258 5.13 8.62 -27.15
N SER A 259 4.98 9.85 -26.67
CA SER A 259 3.79 10.68 -26.81
C SER A 259 4.19 12.16 -26.76
N SER A 260 3.47 13.03 -27.46
CA SER A 260 3.73 14.47 -27.49
C SER A 260 2.42 15.25 -27.45
N GLY A 261 2.12 15.83 -26.29
CA GLY A 261 0.95 16.69 -26.09
C GLY A 261 -0.37 15.97 -26.36
N THR A 262 -0.49 14.71 -25.94
CA THR A 262 -1.73 13.93 -26.08
C THR A 262 -2.42 13.78 -24.74
N VAL A 263 -3.73 13.58 -24.76
CA VAL A 263 -4.48 13.21 -23.55
C VAL A 263 -4.01 11.83 -23.09
N ILE A 264 -3.37 11.78 -21.92
CA ILE A 264 -3.01 10.54 -21.23
C ILE A 264 -4.09 10.28 -20.19
N SER A 265 -4.68 9.08 -20.19
CA SER A 265 -5.68 8.65 -19.21
C SER A 265 -5.03 7.91 -18.04
N GLU A 266 -5.82 7.66 -17.00
CA GLU A 266 -5.45 6.79 -15.88
C GLU A 266 -4.83 5.46 -16.39
N ASN A 267 -3.77 4.99 -15.70
CA ASN A 267 -3.08 3.72 -15.94
C ASN A 267 -2.49 3.52 -17.36
N SER A 268 -2.03 4.59 -18.01
CA SER A 268 -1.40 4.49 -19.33
C SER A 268 -0.01 3.84 -19.23
N VAL A 269 0.32 2.95 -20.16
CA VAL A 269 1.65 2.32 -20.25
C VAL A 269 2.22 2.53 -21.64
N PHE A 270 3.42 3.11 -21.71
CA PHE A 270 4.15 3.27 -22.96
C PHE A 270 5.19 2.18 -23.14
N ASN A 271 5.38 1.73 -24.38
CA ASN A 271 6.35 0.70 -24.72
C ASN A 271 7.54 1.34 -25.42
N TRP A 272 8.74 0.98 -25.00
CA TRP A 272 9.97 1.36 -25.67
C TRP A 272 10.81 0.14 -26.02
N ASP A 273 11.08 -0.03 -27.31
CA ASP A 273 11.84 -1.13 -27.91
C ASP A 273 13.36 -0.85 -27.99
N GLY A 274 13.82 0.19 -27.28
CA GLY A 274 15.22 0.59 -27.31
C GLY A 274 15.67 1.25 -28.61
N ARG A 275 14.74 1.69 -29.48
CA ARG A 275 15.05 2.39 -30.73
C ARG A 275 14.83 3.90 -30.62
N ASP A 276 15.51 4.65 -31.48
CA ASP A 276 15.32 6.09 -31.63
C ASP A 276 14.07 6.42 -32.49
N ASN A 277 13.80 7.71 -32.70
CA ASN A 277 12.70 8.18 -33.58
C ASN A 277 12.83 7.72 -35.04
N ASN A 278 14.02 7.34 -35.51
CA ASN A 278 14.27 6.83 -36.87
C ASN A 278 14.16 5.30 -36.96
N GLY A 279 13.85 4.62 -35.84
CA GLY A 279 13.83 3.15 -35.77
C GLY A 279 15.22 2.53 -35.69
N THR A 280 16.28 3.32 -35.47
CA THR A 280 17.64 2.82 -35.28
C THR A 280 17.79 2.30 -33.85
N GLU A 281 18.37 1.11 -33.70
CA GLU A 281 18.63 0.55 -32.38
C GLU A 281 19.67 1.40 -31.64
N LEU A 282 19.34 1.79 -30.40
CA LEU A 282 20.26 2.54 -29.56
C LEU A 282 21.24 1.61 -28.83
N ASN A 283 22.40 2.15 -28.45
CA ASN A 283 23.43 1.41 -27.73
C ASN A 283 22.96 0.98 -26.33
N THR A 284 23.62 -0.05 -25.77
CA THR A 284 23.57 -0.32 -24.34
C THR A 284 23.99 0.92 -23.56
N GLY A 285 23.23 1.29 -22.54
CA GLY A 285 23.47 2.51 -21.80
C GLY A 285 22.30 2.94 -20.94
N ILE A 286 22.52 4.06 -20.24
CA ILE A 286 21.53 4.70 -19.41
C ILE A 286 20.78 5.73 -20.25
N TYR A 287 19.46 5.74 -20.10
CA TYR A 287 18.55 6.69 -20.72
C TYR A 287 17.64 7.27 -19.65
N ARG A 288 17.12 8.47 -19.91
CA ARG A 288 16.15 9.13 -19.04
C ARG A 288 14.81 9.21 -19.75
N VAL A 289 13.78 8.64 -19.15
CA VAL A 289 12.40 8.86 -19.54
C VAL A 289 11.90 10.09 -18.83
N GLU A 290 11.22 10.98 -19.55
CA GLU A 290 10.70 12.24 -19.03
C GLU A 290 9.21 12.37 -19.37
N LEU A 291 8.42 12.74 -18.36
CA LEU A 291 7.02 13.13 -18.45
C LEU A 291 6.95 14.64 -18.27
N SER A 292 6.31 15.33 -19.19
CA SER A 292 6.16 16.79 -19.14
C SER A 292 4.81 17.24 -19.68
N GLY A 293 4.16 18.19 -19.01
CA GLY A 293 2.88 18.77 -19.43
C GLY A 293 2.05 19.22 -18.22
N ASP A 294 1.09 20.12 -18.43
CA ASP A 294 0.18 20.63 -17.38
C ASP A 294 0.88 21.05 -16.07
N GLY A 295 2.05 21.70 -16.19
CA GLY A 295 2.82 22.20 -15.05
C GLY A 295 3.67 21.16 -14.31
N VAL A 296 3.65 19.89 -14.75
CA VAL A 296 4.44 18.81 -14.13
C VAL A 296 5.64 18.39 -14.99
N GLN A 297 6.72 18.03 -14.29
CA GLN A 297 7.91 17.41 -14.84
C GLN A 297 8.35 16.26 -13.91
N ASP A 298 8.34 15.02 -14.40
CA ASP A 298 8.90 13.85 -13.71
C ASP A 298 9.86 13.12 -14.65
N SER A 299 10.86 12.43 -14.09
CA SER A 299 11.78 11.62 -14.87
C SER A 299 12.19 10.33 -14.16
N LYS A 300 12.41 9.27 -14.94
CA LYS A 300 12.95 7.99 -14.46
C LYS A 300 14.12 7.55 -15.29
N THR A 301 15.06 6.88 -14.63
CA THR A 301 16.21 6.28 -15.30
C THR A 301 15.84 4.89 -15.82
N ILE A 302 16.26 4.57 -17.04
CA ILE A 302 16.12 3.25 -17.62
C ILE A 302 17.44 2.79 -18.25
N ILE A 303 17.77 1.51 -18.08
CA ILE A 303 19.02 0.91 -18.52
C ILE A 303 18.69 -0.05 -19.65
N LYS A 304 19.14 0.25 -20.88
CA LYS A 304 19.12 -0.69 -22.00
C LYS A 304 20.36 -1.56 -21.92
N ILE A 305 20.18 -2.86 -21.88
CA ILE A 305 21.23 -3.86 -22.09
C ILE A 305 21.01 -4.53 -23.43
N ARG A 306 22.05 -5.16 -23.96
CA ARG A 306 21.97 -5.88 -25.23
C ARG A 306 21.39 -7.27 -24.99
#